data_AF-A0A329Z8K5-F1
#
_entry.id   AF-A0A329Z8K5-F1
#
_cell.length_a   1.000
_cell.length_b   1.000
_cell.length_c   1.000
_cell.angle_alpha   90.00
_cell.angle_beta   90.00
_cell.angle_gamma   90.00
#
_symmetry.space_group_name_H-M   'P 1'
#
loop_
_entity.id
_entity.type
_entity.pdbx_description
1 polymer ?
#
loop_
_entity_poly.entity_id
_entity_poly.type
_entity_poly.pdbx_seq_one_letter_code
_entity_poly.pdbx_strand_id
1 'polypeptide(L)'
;MEINFNHLNTYSKDILDAAKQAPTIQKTDDDTRLREQTDAFEALIIKNMLDTALKMDDSLYPKAPGHDIYESMYRDTLSESLSGSFGFSDLLFDYLKDLQSKQGNK
;
A
#
# COMPACT_ATOMS: atom_id res chain seq x y z
N MET A 1 1.01 26.93 -6.65
CA MET A 1 0.77 26.31 -5.33
C MET A 1 1.86 25.26 -5.18
N GLU A 2 2.91 25.57 -4.43
CA GLU A 2 3.99 24.61 -4.17
C GLU A 2 3.62 23.78 -2.95
N ILE A 3 3.56 22.46 -3.12
CA ILE A 3 3.28 21.55 -2.02
C ILE A 3 4.55 21.40 -1.20
N ASN A 4 4.53 21.90 0.04
CA ASN A 4 5.64 21.80 0.97
C ASN A 4 5.48 20.53 1.84
N PHE A 5 6.43 19.62 1.72
CA PHE A 5 6.41 18.29 2.35
C PHE A 5 7.20 18.20 3.67
N ASN A 6 7.60 19.34 4.25
CA ASN A 6 8.48 19.35 5.43
C ASN A 6 7.81 18.88 6.74
N HIS A 7 6.51 18.58 6.73
CA HIS A 7 5.76 18.10 7.89
C HIS A 7 5.18 16.69 7.73
N LEU A 8 5.75 15.90 6.83
CA LEU A 8 5.46 14.49 6.69
C LEU A 8 6.01 13.71 7.90
N ASN A 9 5.11 13.17 8.72
CA ASN A 9 5.41 12.22 9.80
C ASN A 9 6.37 11.13 9.31
N THR A 10 7.16 10.54 10.21
CA THR A 10 8.14 9.48 9.91
C THR A 10 7.58 8.37 9.02
N TYR A 11 6.33 7.97 9.23
CA TYR A 11 5.58 7.03 8.39
C TYR A 11 5.50 7.41 6.91
N SER A 12 5.36 8.69 6.59
CA SER A 12 5.33 9.18 5.21
C SER A 12 6.72 9.24 4.56
N LYS A 13 7.81 9.26 5.33
CA LYS A 13 9.15 9.04 4.78
C LYS A 13 9.37 7.58 4.43
N ASP A 14 8.92 6.65 5.28
CA ASP A 14 9.05 5.22 5.01
C ASP A 14 8.22 4.81 3.78
N ILE A 15 7.02 5.38 3.60
CA ILE A 15 6.23 5.20 2.38
C ILE A 15 6.91 5.82 1.17
N LEU A 16 7.52 7.01 1.31
CA LEU A 16 8.23 7.65 0.21
C LEU A 16 9.50 6.88 -0.18
N ASP A 17 10.20 6.30 0.79
CA ASP A 17 11.40 5.51 0.57
C ASP A 17 11.05 4.12 0.03
N ALA A 18 9.93 3.52 0.46
CA ALA A 18 9.35 2.33 -0.17
C ALA A 18 8.90 2.61 -1.61
N ALA A 19 8.28 3.77 -1.88
CA ALA A 19 7.89 4.18 -3.22
C ALA A 19 9.09 4.50 -4.13
N LYS A 20 10.21 4.98 -3.57
CA LYS A 20 11.48 5.16 -4.31
C LYS A 20 12.21 3.84 -4.55
N GLN A 21 12.03 2.85 -3.68
CA GLN A 21 12.53 1.50 -3.86
C GLN A 21 11.59 0.62 -4.70
N ALA A 22 10.41 1.14 -5.06
CA ALA A 22 9.50 0.46 -5.96
C ALA A 22 10.24 0.18 -7.26
N PRO A 23 10.27 -1.08 -7.72
CA PRO A 23 11.01 -1.45 -8.91
C PRO A 23 10.48 -0.65 -10.10
N THR A 24 11.38 -0.01 -10.84
CA THR A 24 11.05 0.57 -12.13
C THR A 24 10.45 -0.53 -13.00
N ILE A 25 9.15 -0.45 -13.27
CA ILE A 25 8.46 -1.40 -14.14
C ILE A 25 8.95 -1.14 -15.57
N GLN A 26 9.99 -1.87 -15.95
CA GLN A 26 10.36 -1.99 -17.35
C GLN A 26 9.19 -2.64 -18.07
N LYS A 27 8.88 -2.19 -19.28
CA LYS A 27 7.83 -2.78 -20.11
C LYS A 27 8.27 -4.20 -20.48
N THR A 28 7.94 -5.15 -19.64
CA THR A 28 8.22 -6.58 -19.80
C THR A 28 6.88 -7.30 -19.88
N ASP A 29 6.76 -8.31 -20.73
CA ASP A 29 5.56 -9.16 -20.84
C ASP A 29 5.34 -10.07 -19.60
N ASP A 30 5.84 -9.66 -18.43
CA ASP A 30 5.77 -10.42 -17.20
C ASP A 30 4.55 -10.01 -16.38
N ASP A 31 3.41 -10.59 -16.75
CA ASP A 31 2.12 -10.40 -16.09
C ASP A 31 2.16 -10.85 -14.61
N THR A 32 3.06 -11.78 -14.26
CA THR A 32 3.25 -12.25 -12.89
C THR A 32 3.78 -11.12 -12.01
N ARG A 33 4.83 -10.44 -12.47
CA ARG A 33 5.43 -9.33 -11.72
C ARG A 33 4.48 -8.13 -11.64
N LEU A 34 3.71 -7.86 -12.70
CA LEU A 34 2.69 -6.82 -12.67
C LEU A 34 1.62 -7.13 -11.60
N ARG A 35 1.19 -8.38 -11.51
CA ARG A 35 0.22 -8.84 -10.51
C ARG A 35 0.75 -8.71 -9.08
N GLU A 36 1.98 -9.14 -8.83
CA GLU A 36 2.62 -8.99 -7.52
C GLU A 36 2.68 -7.53 -7.05
N GLN A 37 2.94 -6.60 -7.98
CA GLN A 37 2.98 -5.17 -7.65
C GLN A 37 1.58 -4.59 -7.39
N THR A 38 0.55 -5.05 -8.12
CA THR A 38 -0.83 -4.61 -7.86
C THR A 38 -1.36 -5.14 -6.52
N ASP A 39 -0.99 -6.37 -6.15
CA ASP A 39 -1.32 -6.96 -4.85
C ASP A 39 -0.58 -6.20 -3.72
N ALA A 40 0.70 -5.87 -3.90
CA ALA A 40 1.45 -5.06 -2.93
C ALA A 40 0.84 -3.65 -2.74
N PHE A 41 0.34 -3.05 -3.82
CA PHE A 41 -0.33 -1.75 -3.75
C PHE A 41 -1.68 -1.82 -3.03
N GLU A 42 -2.48 -2.87 -3.27
CA GLU A 42 -3.73 -3.12 -2.54
C GLU A 42 -3.47 -3.27 -1.03
N ALA A 43 -2.41 -3.98 -0.64
CA ALA A 43 -2.01 -4.10 0.76
C ALA A 43 -1.71 -2.74 1.42
N LEU A 44 -1.12 -1.78 0.69
CA LEU A 44 -0.88 -0.44 1.23
C LEU A 44 -2.17 0.37 1.44
N ILE A 45 -3.14 0.20 0.55
CA ILE A 45 -4.46 0.83 0.67
C ILE A 45 -5.22 0.25 1.85
N ILE A 46 -5.29 -1.08 1.95
CA ILE A 46 -5.96 -1.77 3.06
C ILE A 46 -5.32 -1.38 4.38
N LYS A 47 -3.99 -1.28 4.43
CA LYS A 47 -3.27 -0.84 5.62
C LYS A 47 -3.69 0.56 6.03
N ASN A 48 -3.74 1.53 5.10
CA ASN A 48 -4.18 2.89 5.41
C ASN A 48 -5.65 2.95 5.87
N MET A 49 -6.51 2.12 5.28
CA MET A 49 -7.91 1.99 5.69
C MET A 49 -8.01 1.44 7.11
N LEU A 50 -7.32 0.33 7.39
CA LEU A 50 -7.23 -0.26 8.73
C LEU A 50 -6.63 0.72 9.72
N ASP A 51 -5.62 1.49 9.31
CA ASP A 51 -4.98 2.49 10.15
C ASP A 51 -5.93 3.59 10.60
N THR A 52 -6.90 3.92 9.74
CA THR A 52 -7.95 4.90 10.00
C THR A 52 -9.11 4.30 10.78
N ALA A 53 -9.53 3.09 10.45
CA ALA A 53 -10.69 2.42 11.05
C ALA A 53 -10.40 1.87 12.46
N LEU A 54 -9.18 1.40 12.70
CA LEU A 54 -8.74 0.83 13.97
C LEU A 54 -8.09 1.86 14.89
N LYS A 55 -8.28 3.17 14.69
CA LYS A 55 -7.82 4.17 15.67
C LYS A 55 -8.52 3.93 17.01
N MET A 56 -7.88 3.11 17.85
CA MET A 56 -8.25 2.82 19.22
C MET A 56 -7.84 4.01 20.09
N ASP A 57 -8.38 5.20 19.77
CA ASP A 57 -8.16 6.41 20.57
C ASP A 57 -8.86 6.30 21.95
N ASP A 58 -9.80 5.36 22.11
CA ASP A 58 -10.55 5.09 23.35
C ASP A 58 -10.08 3.82 24.08
N SER A 59 -8.78 3.69 24.37
CA SER A 59 -8.34 2.70 25.36
C SER A 59 -8.63 3.25 26.76
N LEU A 60 -9.57 2.63 27.48
CA LEU A 60 -9.84 2.89 28.91
C LEU A 60 -8.62 2.64 29.82
N TYR A 61 -7.56 2.02 29.29
CA TYR A 61 -6.34 1.66 30.01
C TYR A 61 -5.11 2.34 29.40
N PRO A 62 -4.09 2.68 30.22
CA PRO A 62 -2.81 3.19 29.73
C PRO A 62 -2.16 2.19 28.77
N LYS A 63 -1.64 2.68 27.64
CA LYS A 63 -0.90 1.87 26.67
C LYS A 63 0.32 1.22 27.35
N ALA A 64 0.43 -0.11 27.27
CA ALA A 64 1.60 -0.84 27.75
C ALA A 64 2.83 -0.55 26.87
N PRO A 65 4.07 -0.64 27.40
CA PRO A 65 5.27 -0.49 26.60
C PRO A 65 5.29 -1.48 25.42
N GLY A 66 5.50 -0.99 24.20
CA GLY A 66 5.53 -1.82 22.99
C GLY A 66 4.15 -2.15 22.38
N HIS A 67 3.05 -1.67 22.98
CA HIS A 67 1.70 -1.82 22.42
C HIS A 67 1.61 -1.34 20.97
N ASP A 68 2.18 -0.17 20.67
CA ASP A 68 2.18 0.41 19.32
C ASP A 68 2.93 -0.48 18.29
N ILE A 69 3.96 -1.22 18.73
CA ILE A 69 4.73 -2.13 17.87
C ILE A 69 3.90 -3.38 17.52
N TYR A 70 3.23 -3.97 18.52
CA TYR A 70 2.36 -5.13 18.27
C TYR A 70 1.17 -4.76 17.39
N GLU A 71 0.59 -3.58 17.63
CA GLU A 71 -0.50 -3.06 16.84
C GLU A 71 -0.07 -2.85 15.38
N SER A 72 1.09 -2.25 15.13
CA SER A 72 1.59 -2.06 13.76
C SER A 72 1.86 -3.39 13.05
N MET A 73 2.53 -4.34 13.73
CA MET A 73 2.80 -5.67 13.15
C MET A 73 1.51 -6.44 12.84
N TYR A 74 0.50 -6.35 13.72
CA TYR A 74 -0.80 -6.96 13.50
C TYR A 74 -1.50 -6.37 12.28
N ARG A 75 -1.48 -5.03 12.15
CA ARG A 75 -2.08 -4.34 11.00
C ARG A 75 -1.35 -4.66 9.70
N ASP A 76 -0.02 -4.74 9.72
CA ASP A 76 0.79 -5.12 8.56
C ASP A 76 0.44 -6.55 8.10
N THR A 77 0.45 -7.51 9.02
CA THR A 77 0.11 -8.93 8.73
C THR A 77 -1.33 -9.08 8.24
N LEU A 78 -2.27 -8.40 8.89
CA LEU A 78 -3.68 -8.44 8.52
C LEU A 78 -3.88 -7.84 7.12
N SER A 79 -3.22 -6.72 6.83
CA SER A 79 -3.32 -6.06 5.53
C SER A 79 -2.78 -6.92 4.39
N GLU A 80 -1.61 -7.55 4.58
CA GLU A 80 -1.05 -8.50 3.62
C GLU A 80 -1.97 -9.69 3.40
N SER A 81 -2.57 -10.25 4.47
CA SER A 81 -3.48 -11.39 4.36
C SER A 81 -4.80 -11.06 3.63
N LEU A 82 -5.25 -9.82 3.71
CA LEU A 82 -6.47 -9.34 3.06
C LEU A 82 -6.21 -8.88 1.62
N SER A 83 -4.94 -8.60 1.28
CA SER A 83 -4.56 -8.26 -0.08
C SER A 83 -4.84 -9.41 -1.04
N GLY A 84 -5.23 -9.08 -2.28
CA GLY A 84 -5.69 -10.03 -3.29
C GLY A 84 -7.14 -10.49 -3.13
N SER A 85 -7.74 -10.33 -1.94
CA SER A 85 -9.14 -10.76 -1.67
C SER A 85 -10.16 -9.62 -1.79
N PHE A 86 -9.70 -8.36 -1.78
CA PHE A 86 -10.57 -7.18 -1.77
C PHE A 86 -10.96 -6.71 -3.18
N GLY A 87 -10.22 -7.14 -4.21
CA GLY A 87 -10.54 -6.95 -5.62
C GLY A 87 -10.03 -5.64 -6.24
N PHE A 88 -9.31 -4.80 -5.48
CA PHE A 88 -8.66 -3.60 -6.03
C PHE A 88 -7.41 -3.95 -6.83
N SER A 89 -6.70 -5.01 -6.46
CA SER A 89 -5.56 -5.54 -7.21
C SER A 89 -5.97 -5.96 -8.62
N ASP A 90 -7.04 -6.74 -8.76
CA ASP A 90 -7.60 -7.16 -10.06
C ASP A 90 -7.99 -5.96 -10.92
N LEU A 91 -8.73 -5.00 -10.34
CA LEU A 91 -9.17 -3.81 -11.06
C LEU A 91 -7.98 -2.98 -11.57
N LEU A 92 -6.96 -2.80 -10.73
CA LEU A 92 -5.75 -2.07 -11.10
C LEU A 92 -4.96 -2.84 -12.16
N PHE A 93 -4.82 -4.15 -12.02
CA PHE A 93 -4.14 -5.00 -12.99
C PHE A 93 -4.80 -4.92 -14.36
N ASP A 94 -6.12 -5.11 -14.43
CA ASP A 94 -6.89 -5.03 -15.67
C ASP A 94 -6.79 -3.64 -16.32
N TYR A 95 -6.86 -2.59 -15.51
CA TYR A 95 -6.69 -1.21 -15.98
C TYR A 95 -5.28 -0.98 -16.57
N LEU A 96 -4.23 -1.44 -15.90
CA LEU A 96 -2.85 -1.30 -16.40
C LEU A 96 -2.62 -2.11 -17.69
N LYS A 97 -3.21 -3.30 -17.80
CA LYS A 97 -3.17 -4.12 -19.02
C LYS A 97 -3.93 -3.46 -20.18
N ASP A 98 -5.09 -2.85 -19.92
CA ASP A 98 -5.85 -2.09 -20.93
C ASP A 98 -5.07 -0.85 -21.41
N LEU A 99 -4.37 -0.15 -20.51
CA LEU A 99 -3.48 0.95 -20.89
C LEU A 99 -2.30 0.47 -21.75
N GLN A 100 -1.68 -0.66 -21.39
CA GLN A 100 -0.57 -1.23 -22.16
C GLN A 100 -1.00 -1.63 -23.57
N SER A 101 -2.18 -2.24 -23.72
CA SER A 101 -2.71 -2.62 -25.04
C SER A 101 -3.06 -1.40 -25.89
N LYS A 102 -3.64 -0.35 -25.30
CA LYS A 102 -3.95 0.92 -25.97
C LYS A 102 -2.71 1.71 -26.40
N GLN A 103 -1.61 1.63 -25.66
CA GLN A 103 -0.34 2.27 -26.01
C GLN A 103 0.49 1.48 -27.04
N GLY A 104 0.18 0.21 -27.30
CA GLY A 104 0.81 -0.62 -28.33
C GLY A 104 0.26 -0.40 -29.76
N ASN A 105 -0.84 0.33 -29.91
CA ASN A 105 -1.50 0.64 -31.20
C ASN A 105 -1.14 2.03 -31.75
N LYS A 106 0.13 2.45 -31.62
CA LYS A 106 0.69 3.63 -32.32
C LYS A 106 2.07 3.32 -32.86
#